data_AF-A0A9E0I4K8-F1
#
_entry.id   AF-A0A9E0I4K8-F1
#
_cell.length_a   1.000
_cell.length_b   1.000
_cell.length_c   1.000
_cell.angle_alpha   90.00
_cell.angle_beta   90.00
_cell.angle_gamma   90.00
#
_symmetry.space_group_name_H-M   'P 1'
#
loop_
_entity.id
_entity.type
_entity.pdbx_description
1 polymer ?
#
loop_
_entity_poly.entity_id
_entity_poly.type
_entity_poly.pdbx_seq_one_letter_code
_entity_poly.pdbx_strand_id
1 'polypeptide(L)'
;MTRHTPNRPGSAKQAHNKTASGPQKAATPARVPTHDLARHPAKDALAWAHTARFYITAAQLHQVPVSELPEVAFVGRSNAGKSTAINTLAQQRQLAYASKTPGRTQHINLFHLGPKAAPNQLWTDLPGYGYAAVERSAKLRWQEVMASYLEVRRNLSAVVQMVDSRHGLTELDRQLLEFVTPRVRSGEVKLLVLLTKADKLNRKEQAESLRKAQEVLADLVTDESDVNITLFSSLNKSGVGDVAEVLHGWVASPEVAEALAAAQTA
;
A
#
# COMPACT_ATOMS: atom_id res chain seq x y z
N MET A 1 -34.93 -67.31 58.39
CA MET A 1 -33.46 -67.47 58.30
C MET A 1 -32.98 -66.95 56.96
N THR A 2 -31.74 -66.46 56.87
CA THR A 2 -30.87 -66.29 55.66
C THR A 2 -31.46 -65.95 54.27
N ARG A 3 -31.12 -64.73 53.80
CA ARG A 3 -30.54 -64.30 52.49
C ARG A 3 -30.53 -65.31 51.30
N HIS A 4 -30.60 -64.95 50.00
CA HIS A 4 -30.06 -63.78 49.26
C HIS A 4 -30.75 -63.58 47.87
N THR A 5 -30.54 -62.41 47.24
CA THR A 5 -30.85 -62.03 45.83
C THR A 5 -29.59 -62.15 44.93
N PRO A 6 -29.57 -61.85 43.59
CA PRO A 6 -30.53 -61.21 42.66
C PRO A 6 -30.83 -62.11 41.40
N ASN A 7 -31.15 -61.71 40.13
CA ASN A 7 -31.11 -60.42 39.41
C ASN A 7 -31.99 -60.37 38.12
N ARG A 8 -32.19 -59.13 37.61
CA ARG A 8 -32.56 -58.61 36.25
C ARG A 8 -33.41 -59.42 35.23
N PRO A 9 -34.50 -58.81 34.67
CA PRO A 9 -35.23 -59.30 33.50
C PRO A 9 -34.76 -58.65 32.18
N GLY A 10 -35.29 -59.15 31.05
CA GLY A 10 -35.26 -58.49 29.74
C GLY A 10 -36.60 -58.65 29.02
N SER A 11 -37.03 -57.63 28.26
CA SER A 11 -38.25 -57.69 27.45
C SER A 11 -38.16 -56.76 26.23
N ALA A 12 -38.42 -57.31 25.05
CA ALA A 12 -38.44 -56.55 23.79
C ALA A 12 -39.87 -56.41 23.27
N LYS A 13 -40.20 -55.26 22.69
CA LYS A 13 -41.37 -55.05 21.82
C LYS A 13 -41.00 -54.13 20.66
N GLN A 14 -41.64 -54.34 19.52
CA GLN A 14 -41.32 -53.68 18.25
C GLN A 14 -42.22 -52.46 17.97
N ALA A 15 -41.63 -51.53 17.21
CA ALA A 15 -42.24 -50.67 16.18
C ALA A 15 -43.60 -49.98 16.43
N HIS A 16 -43.57 -48.65 16.31
CA HIS A 16 -44.52 -47.92 15.45
C HIS A 16 -43.83 -46.74 14.76
N ASN A 17 -44.35 -46.33 13.61
CA ASN A 17 -43.69 -45.39 12.68
C ASN A 17 -44.02 -43.92 13.00
N LYS A 18 -43.03 -43.02 12.93
CA LYS A 18 -43.22 -41.58 12.76
C LYS A 18 -42.12 -40.97 11.88
N THR A 19 -42.55 -40.18 10.90
CA THR A 19 -41.70 -39.36 10.03
C THR A 19 -41.04 -38.22 10.81
N ALA A 20 -39.72 -38.06 10.67
CA ALA A 20 -38.99 -36.91 11.18
C ALA A 20 -37.98 -36.41 10.12
N SER A 21 -38.19 -35.19 9.62
CA SER A 21 -37.25 -34.49 8.75
C SER A 21 -36.08 -33.94 9.58
N GLY A 22 -34.93 -34.60 9.50
CA GLY A 22 -33.67 -34.18 10.13
C GLY A 22 -32.67 -33.59 9.13
N PRO A 23 -31.63 -32.87 9.61
CA PRO A 23 -30.85 -31.95 8.78
C PRO A 23 -29.96 -32.64 7.74
N GLN A 24 -29.77 -31.95 6.61
CA GLN A 24 -28.80 -32.32 5.57
C GLN A 24 -27.38 -32.35 6.14
N LYS A 25 -26.60 -33.38 5.78
CA LYS A 25 -25.17 -33.44 6.13
C LYS A 25 -24.41 -32.33 5.42
N ALA A 26 -23.56 -31.62 6.17
CA ALA A 26 -22.68 -30.60 5.60
C ALA A 26 -21.80 -31.18 4.49
N ALA A 27 -21.76 -30.51 3.34
CA ALA A 27 -20.88 -30.89 2.24
C ALA A 27 -19.42 -30.61 2.61
N THR A 28 -18.55 -31.60 2.47
CA THR A 28 -17.10 -31.41 2.61
C THR A 28 -16.60 -30.47 1.51
N PRO A 29 -15.94 -29.34 1.84
CA PRO A 29 -15.36 -28.48 0.81
C PRO A 29 -14.26 -29.24 0.07
N ALA A 30 -14.24 -29.13 -1.26
CA ALA A 30 -13.31 -29.87 -2.10
C ALA A 30 -11.85 -29.44 -1.83
N ARG A 31 -10.98 -30.43 -1.63
CA ARG A 31 -9.55 -30.21 -1.40
C ARG A 31 -8.86 -29.74 -2.68
N VAL A 32 -8.50 -28.45 -2.73
CA VAL A 32 -7.66 -27.87 -3.78
C VAL A 32 -6.27 -28.55 -3.79
N PRO A 33 -5.62 -28.79 -4.96
CA PRO A 33 -4.36 -29.52 -5.02
C PRO A 33 -3.20 -28.82 -4.30
N THR A 34 -2.37 -29.60 -3.61
CA THR A 34 -1.18 -29.12 -2.89
C THR A 34 0.07 -29.23 -3.75
N HIS A 35 0.62 -28.08 -4.15
CA HIS A 35 1.98 -27.92 -4.69
C HIS A 35 2.39 -26.45 -4.48
N ASP A 36 3.58 -26.06 -4.04
CA ASP A 36 4.57 -26.61 -3.08
C ASP A 36 5.49 -25.42 -2.70
N LEU A 37 6.29 -25.55 -1.65
CA LEU A 37 7.28 -24.58 -1.15
C LEU A 37 6.70 -23.26 -0.58
N ALA A 38 7.24 -22.83 0.55
CA ALA A 38 6.73 -21.68 1.30
C ALA A 38 7.05 -20.35 0.59
N ARG A 39 6.04 -19.76 -0.07
CA ARG A 39 6.07 -18.37 -0.54
C ARG A 39 6.27 -17.44 0.66
N HIS A 40 7.19 -16.49 0.53
CA HIS A 40 7.45 -15.49 1.58
C HIS A 40 7.13 -14.11 0.98
N PRO A 41 5.85 -13.71 0.89
CA PRO A 41 5.43 -12.59 0.05
C PRO A 41 6.21 -11.30 0.33
N ALA A 42 6.41 -10.92 1.59
CA ALA A 42 7.28 -9.79 1.97
C ALA A 42 8.73 -9.91 1.47
N LYS A 43 9.32 -11.11 1.48
CA LYS A 43 10.70 -11.33 1.00
C LYS A 43 10.77 -11.21 -0.52
N ASP A 44 9.80 -11.78 -1.22
CA ASP A 44 9.74 -11.80 -2.67
C ASP A 44 9.44 -10.38 -3.20
N ALA A 45 8.52 -9.66 -2.54
CA ALA A 45 8.25 -8.24 -2.76
C ALA A 45 9.45 -7.34 -2.43
N LEU A 46 10.20 -7.59 -1.34
CA LEU A 46 11.41 -6.83 -1.01
C LEU A 46 12.57 -7.11 -2.00
N ALA A 47 12.64 -8.32 -2.57
CA ALA A 47 13.58 -8.65 -3.64
C ALA A 47 13.21 -7.92 -4.95
N TRP A 48 11.92 -7.83 -5.29
CA TRP A 48 11.44 -6.97 -6.38
C TRP A 48 11.74 -5.49 -6.10
N ALA A 49 11.45 -4.97 -4.92
CA ALA A 49 11.71 -3.57 -4.55
C ALA A 49 13.20 -3.21 -4.66
N HIS A 50 14.11 -4.14 -4.33
CA HIS A 50 15.56 -3.96 -4.49
C HIS A 50 16.02 -3.79 -5.95
N THR A 51 15.21 -4.17 -6.94
CA THR A 51 15.48 -3.90 -8.38
C THR A 51 15.27 -2.44 -8.80
N ALA A 52 14.82 -1.58 -7.89
CA ALA A 52 14.57 -0.17 -8.17
C ALA A 52 15.86 0.54 -8.65
N ARG A 53 15.78 1.23 -9.79
CA ARG A 53 16.88 2.03 -10.36
C ARG A 53 16.40 3.40 -10.79
N PHE A 54 17.24 4.41 -10.59
CA PHE A 54 17.01 5.76 -11.08
C PHE A 54 16.74 5.77 -12.59
N TYR A 55 15.74 6.54 -13.01
CA TYR A 55 15.38 6.74 -14.40
C TYR A 55 15.63 8.19 -14.84
N ILE A 56 14.96 9.16 -14.20
CA ILE A 56 15.07 10.58 -14.58
C ILE A 56 14.71 11.52 -13.42
N THR A 57 15.30 12.71 -13.43
CA THR A 57 14.96 13.87 -12.58
C THR A 57 14.34 14.95 -13.48
N ALA A 58 13.10 15.34 -13.19
CA ALA A 58 12.35 16.36 -13.92
C ALA A 58 12.09 17.60 -13.05
N ALA A 59 12.34 18.80 -13.57
CA ALA A 59 12.10 20.07 -12.88
C ALA A 59 10.70 20.68 -13.15
N GLN A 60 9.99 20.15 -14.15
CA GLN A 60 8.64 20.53 -14.55
C GLN A 60 7.88 19.29 -15.05
N LEU A 61 6.54 19.29 -14.95
CA LEU A 61 5.70 18.15 -15.32
C LEU A 61 5.89 17.71 -16.79
N HIS A 62 6.07 18.67 -17.73
CA HIS A 62 6.30 18.35 -19.15
C HIS A 62 7.62 17.60 -19.43
N GLN A 63 8.53 17.53 -18.45
CA GLN A 63 9.81 16.81 -18.54
C GLN A 63 9.70 15.37 -18.00
N VAL A 64 8.55 15.01 -17.42
CA VAL A 64 8.27 13.66 -16.96
C VAL A 64 7.87 12.82 -18.19
N PRO A 65 8.58 11.73 -18.52
CA PRO A 65 8.29 10.96 -19.72
C PRO A 65 6.89 10.35 -19.67
N VAL A 66 6.26 10.22 -20.84
CA VAL A 66 5.06 9.40 -21.00
C VAL A 66 5.47 7.94 -20.80
N SER A 67 4.68 7.21 -20.03
CA SER A 67 4.79 5.77 -19.84
C SER A 67 3.39 5.23 -19.60
N GLU A 68 3.14 3.98 -19.97
CA GLU A 68 1.91 3.27 -19.61
C GLU A 68 2.19 2.24 -18.48
N LEU A 69 3.41 2.22 -17.91
CA LEU A 69 3.71 1.45 -16.72
C LEU A 69 2.94 2.01 -15.52
N PRO A 70 2.33 1.16 -14.66
CA PRO A 70 1.65 1.61 -13.45
C PRO A 70 2.63 2.35 -12.55
N GLU A 71 2.23 3.52 -12.10
CA GLU A 71 3.09 4.48 -11.42
C GLU A 71 2.59 4.78 -10.01
N VAL A 72 3.51 4.72 -9.05
CA VAL A 72 3.26 4.95 -7.62
C VAL A 72 3.92 6.27 -7.20
N ALA A 73 3.11 7.28 -6.91
CA ALA A 73 3.61 8.58 -6.47
C ALA A 73 3.77 8.65 -4.94
N PHE A 74 5.01 8.82 -4.48
CA PHE A 74 5.33 9.08 -3.08
C PHE A 74 5.20 10.58 -2.79
N VAL A 75 4.15 10.93 -2.05
CA VAL A 75 3.83 12.30 -1.62
C VAL A 75 3.95 12.44 -0.11
N GLY A 76 4.04 13.68 0.38
CA GLY A 76 4.24 13.96 1.79
C GLY A 76 5.16 15.15 2.04
N ARG A 77 5.01 15.74 3.23
CA ARG A 77 5.73 16.95 3.68
C ARG A 77 7.25 16.80 3.58
N SER A 78 7.97 17.92 3.48
CA SER A 78 9.45 17.95 3.31
C SER A 78 10.21 17.14 4.38
N ASN A 79 9.63 16.97 5.57
CA ASN A 79 10.22 16.21 6.67
C ASN A 79 9.55 14.85 6.93
N ALA A 80 8.60 14.39 6.09
CA ALA A 80 7.88 13.13 6.27
C ALA A 80 8.75 11.87 6.06
N GLY A 81 9.90 12.02 5.40
CA GLY A 81 10.91 10.95 5.23
C GLY A 81 10.86 10.19 3.90
N LYS A 82 10.25 10.75 2.84
CA LYS A 82 10.01 10.08 1.54
C LYS A 82 11.19 9.32 0.98
N SER A 83 12.25 10.04 0.63
CA SER A 83 13.47 9.45 0.09
C SER A 83 14.11 8.43 1.05
N THR A 84 13.90 8.54 2.38
CA THR A 84 14.35 7.55 3.39
C THR A 84 13.49 6.28 3.41
N ALA A 85 12.18 6.38 3.13
CA ALA A 85 11.31 5.22 2.94
C ALA A 85 11.59 4.51 1.62
N ILE A 86 11.71 5.26 0.50
CA ILE A 86 12.10 4.71 -0.81
C ILE A 86 13.43 3.96 -0.70
N ASN A 87 14.48 4.57 -0.13
CA ASN A 87 15.76 3.92 0.16
C ASN A 87 15.62 2.69 1.10
N THR A 88 14.64 2.67 2.00
CA THR A 88 14.39 1.52 2.89
C THR A 88 13.72 0.36 2.16
N LEU A 89 12.68 0.64 1.36
CA LEU A 89 11.94 -0.35 0.59
C LEU A 89 12.80 -0.95 -0.53
N ALA A 90 13.53 -0.09 -1.26
CA ALA A 90 14.50 -0.50 -2.26
C ALA A 90 15.81 -1.07 -1.67
N GLN A 91 15.96 -1.10 -0.34
CA GLN A 91 17.16 -1.58 0.37
C GLN A 91 18.48 -0.90 -0.05
N GLN A 92 18.42 0.27 -0.68
CA GLN A 92 19.56 1.01 -1.26
C GLN A 92 19.85 2.30 -0.50
N ARG A 93 21.13 2.70 -0.39
CA ARG A 93 21.55 3.82 0.47
C ARG A 93 21.44 5.22 -0.17
N GLN A 94 21.39 5.31 -1.50
CA GLN A 94 21.46 6.58 -2.25
C GLN A 94 20.60 6.56 -3.53
N LEU A 95 19.53 5.76 -3.57
CA LEU A 95 18.63 5.74 -4.73
C LEU A 95 17.85 7.07 -4.82
N ALA A 96 17.18 7.44 -3.73
CA ALA A 96 16.52 8.74 -3.59
C ALA A 96 17.35 9.65 -2.66
N TYR A 97 17.77 10.81 -3.17
CA TYR A 97 18.63 11.75 -2.43
C TYR A 97 17.85 12.51 -1.33
N ALA A 98 17.87 11.95 -0.11
CA ALA A 98 17.35 12.60 1.09
C ALA A 98 18.17 13.86 1.45
N SER A 99 17.84 15.00 0.84
CA SER A 99 18.52 16.27 1.12
C SER A 99 18.24 16.74 2.55
N LYS A 100 19.31 16.98 3.33
CA LYS A 100 19.21 17.59 4.66
C LYS A 100 18.97 19.11 4.61
N THR A 101 19.15 19.72 3.44
CA THR A 101 18.84 21.13 3.20
C THR A 101 17.39 21.26 2.74
N PRO A 102 16.49 21.88 3.54
CA PRO A 102 15.11 22.06 3.13
C PRO A 102 15.00 22.89 1.84
N GLY A 103 13.99 22.61 1.01
CA GLY A 103 13.78 23.31 -0.26
C GLY A 103 14.68 22.87 -1.43
N ARG A 104 15.63 21.93 -1.25
CA ARG A 104 16.47 21.42 -2.35
C ARG A 104 15.81 20.37 -3.26
N THR A 105 14.79 19.66 -2.80
CA THR A 105 14.05 18.68 -3.62
C THR A 105 12.85 19.34 -4.29
N GLN A 106 13.15 20.18 -5.30
CA GLN A 106 12.14 20.81 -6.17
C GLN A 106 11.76 19.94 -7.37
N HIS A 107 12.46 18.82 -7.56
CA HIS A 107 12.35 17.94 -8.71
C HIS A 107 11.51 16.71 -8.41
N ILE A 108 10.83 16.25 -9.45
CA ILE A 108 10.17 14.96 -9.57
C ILE A 108 11.25 13.94 -9.93
N ASN A 109 11.40 12.84 -9.18
CA ASN A 109 12.41 11.81 -9.46
C ASN A 109 11.72 10.46 -9.70
N LEU A 110 11.97 9.84 -10.85
CA LEU A 110 11.38 8.57 -11.24
C LEU A 110 12.38 7.42 -11.11
N PHE A 111 11.86 6.25 -10.72
CA PHE A 111 12.60 5.01 -10.55
C PHE A 111 11.85 3.86 -11.23
N HIS A 112 12.53 3.06 -12.04
CA HIS A 112 11.97 1.85 -12.64
C HIS A 112 12.12 0.65 -11.68
N LEU A 113 11.11 -0.22 -11.60
CA LEU A 113 11.13 -1.47 -10.84
C LEU A 113 10.85 -2.70 -11.73
N GLY A 114 11.13 -3.89 -11.20
CA GLY A 114 11.01 -5.16 -11.94
C GLY A 114 12.27 -5.52 -12.74
N PRO A 115 12.20 -6.49 -13.66
CA PRO A 115 13.33 -6.89 -14.51
C PRO A 115 13.99 -5.70 -15.24
N LYS A 116 15.30 -5.78 -15.48
CA LYS A 116 16.04 -4.67 -16.13
C LYS A 116 15.59 -4.41 -17.56
N ALA A 117 15.30 -5.47 -18.32
CA ALA A 117 14.89 -5.40 -19.73
C ALA A 117 13.40 -5.04 -19.91
N ALA A 118 12.55 -5.46 -18.98
CA ALA A 118 11.12 -5.15 -18.96
C ALA A 118 10.74 -4.68 -17.54
N PRO A 119 10.74 -3.36 -17.27
CA PRO A 119 10.23 -2.83 -16.01
C PRO A 119 8.72 -3.11 -15.88
N ASN A 120 8.23 -3.35 -14.66
CA ASN A 120 6.81 -3.65 -14.42
C ASN A 120 6.08 -2.62 -13.53
N GLN A 121 6.79 -1.59 -13.03
CA GLN A 121 6.22 -0.46 -12.29
C GLN A 121 7.18 0.73 -12.32
N LEU A 122 6.64 1.94 -12.13
CA LEU A 122 7.38 3.17 -11.83
C LEU A 122 7.10 3.62 -10.39
N TRP A 123 8.13 4.11 -9.69
CA TRP A 123 7.98 4.90 -8.45
C TRP A 123 8.39 6.34 -8.71
N THR A 124 7.68 7.30 -8.12
CA THR A 124 8.01 8.73 -8.20
C THR A 124 8.18 9.36 -6.81
N ASP A 125 9.35 9.93 -6.50
CA ASP A 125 9.54 10.83 -5.34
C ASP A 125 9.13 12.25 -5.75
N LEU A 126 7.96 12.73 -5.30
CA LEU A 126 7.43 14.06 -5.62
C LEU A 126 7.96 15.15 -4.67
N PRO A 127 8.12 16.41 -5.12
CA PRO A 127 8.64 17.50 -4.30
C PRO A 127 7.83 17.68 -3.00
N GLY A 128 8.53 17.79 -1.87
CA GLY A 128 7.94 17.74 -0.53
C GLY A 128 7.40 19.07 -0.02
N TYR A 129 6.19 19.03 0.56
CA TYR A 129 5.42 20.23 0.91
C TYR A 129 5.52 20.70 2.36
N GLY A 130 4.91 21.84 2.66
CA GLY A 130 4.82 22.38 4.01
C GLY A 130 6.17 22.79 4.62
N TYR A 131 7.12 23.24 3.80
CA TYR A 131 8.29 23.97 4.29
C TYR A 131 7.90 25.42 4.61
N ALA A 132 8.26 25.91 5.80
CA ALA A 132 7.73 27.16 6.34
C ALA A 132 8.40 28.44 5.79
N ALA A 133 9.52 28.31 5.08
CA ALA A 133 10.32 29.43 4.59
C ALA A 133 10.49 29.44 3.06
N VAL A 134 9.55 28.86 2.32
CA VAL A 134 9.38 29.15 0.88
C VAL A 134 8.41 30.32 0.71
N GLU A 135 8.71 31.20 -0.23
CA GLU A 135 7.82 32.28 -0.65
C GLU A 135 6.45 31.76 -1.11
N ARG A 136 5.45 32.65 -1.09
CA ARG A 136 4.08 32.40 -1.59
C ARG A 136 4.09 31.85 -3.03
N SER A 137 5.01 32.34 -3.86
CA SER A 137 5.29 31.89 -5.23
C SER A 137 5.58 30.38 -5.31
N ALA A 138 6.48 29.87 -4.46
CA ALA A 138 6.87 28.47 -4.44
C ALA A 138 5.81 27.56 -3.76
N LYS A 139 4.97 28.09 -2.85
CA LYS A 139 3.79 27.34 -2.39
C LYS A 139 2.77 27.13 -3.52
N LEU A 140 2.46 28.19 -4.28
CA LEU A 140 1.53 28.12 -5.42
C LEU A 140 2.04 27.15 -6.49
N ARG A 141 3.30 27.29 -6.92
CA ARG A 141 3.93 26.37 -7.89
C ARG A 141 3.93 24.91 -7.41
N TRP A 142 4.04 24.66 -6.11
CA TRP A 142 3.89 23.29 -5.59
C TRP A 142 2.44 22.79 -5.70
N GLN A 143 1.43 23.61 -5.37
CA GLN A 143 0.02 23.24 -5.52
C GLN A 143 -0.34 22.97 -7.00
N GLU A 144 0.10 23.84 -7.91
CA GLU A 144 -0.05 23.69 -9.37
C GLU A 144 0.55 22.36 -9.87
N VAL A 145 1.78 22.04 -9.45
CA VAL A 145 2.45 20.80 -9.87
C VAL A 145 1.80 19.56 -9.25
N MET A 146 1.32 19.60 -8.00
CA MET A 146 0.62 18.44 -7.42
C MET A 146 -0.77 18.23 -8.01
N ALA A 147 -1.56 19.27 -8.22
CA ALA A 147 -2.86 19.15 -8.90
C ALA A 147 -2.64 18.55 -10.30
N SER A 148 -1.80 19.19 -11.12
CA SER A 148 -1.51 18.73 -12.50
C SER A 148 -0.94 17.30 -12.56
N TYR A 149 -0.17 16.88 -11.56
CA TYR A 149 0.37 15.51 -11.50
C TYR A 149 -0.70 14.51 -11.03
N LEU A 150 -1.34 14.74 -9.88
CA LEU A 150 -2.23 13.78 -9.25
C LEU A 150 -3.56 13.64 -10.01
N GLU A 151 -4.02 14.70 -10.65
CA GLU A 151 -5.25 14.75 -11.46
C GLU A 151 -5.03 14.20 -12.88
N VAL A 152 -3.96 14.62 -13.57
CA VAL A 152 -3.81 14.41 -15.04
C VAL A 152 -2.79 13.33 -15.43
N ARG A 153 -1.98 12.81 -14.51
CA ARG A 153 -1.02 11.72 -14.83
C ARG A 153 -1.77 10.42 -15.11
N ARG A 154 -1.90 10.08 -16.40
CA ARG A 154 -2.73 8.96 -16.90
C ARG A 154 -2.32 7.59 -16.36
N ASN A 155 -1.02 7.34 -16.19
CA ASN A 155 -0.48 6.07 -15.70
C ASN A 155 -0.27 6.02 -14.18
N LEU A 156 -0.66 7.08 -13.45
CA LEU A 156 -0.69 7.06 -11.99
C LEU A 156 -1.72 6.03 -11.54
N SER A 157 -1.25 4.91 -10.98
CA SER A 157 -2.09 3.83 -10.48
C SER A 157 -2.20 3.83 -8.96
N ALA A 158 -1.29 4.50 -8.25
CA ALA A 158 -1.36 4.64 -6.80
C ALA A 158 -0.62 5.85 -6.23
N VAL A 159 -1.01 6.26 -5.03
CA VAL A 159 -0.40 7.34 -4.25
C VAL A 159 -0.04 6.83 -2.85
N VAL A 160 1.23 6.99 -2.47
CA VAL A 160 1.72 6.73 -1.10
C VAL A 160 1.84 8.06 -0.37
N GLN A 161 0.85 8.39 0.45
CA GLN A 161 0.86 9.63 1.23
C GLN A 161 1.58 9.43 2.56
N MET A 162 2.75 10.05 2.70
CA MET A 162 3.62 9.90 3.86
C MET A 162 3.38 11.01 4.88
N VAL A 163 2.92 10.59 6.06
CA VAL A 163 2.45 11.45 7.15
C VAL A 163 3.28 11.16 8.40
N ASP A 164 3.81 12.20 9.06
CA ASP A 164 4.57 12.04 10.31
C ASP A 164 3.62 11.65 11.44
N SER A 165 3.70 10.40 11.91
CA SER A 165 2.75 9.81 12.87
C SER A 165 2.55 10.64 14.15
N ARG A 166 3.57 11.40 14.57
CA ARG A 166 3.55 12.30 15.74
C ARG A 166 2.64 13.52 15.58
N HIS A 167 2.21 13.82 14.35
CA HIS A 167 1.40 14.97 14.00
C HIS A 167 0.07 14.58 13.33
N GLY A 168 0.00 13.38 12.72
CA GLY A 168 -1.16 12.96 11.93
C GLY A 168 -1.34 13.82 10.67
N LEU A 169 -2.50 13.69 10.02
CA LEU A 169 -2.81 14.48 8.83
C LEU A 169 -3.00 15.95 9.20
N THR A 170 -2.15 16.80 8.63
CA THR A 170 -2.26 18.26 8.71
C THR A 170 -3.12 18.81 7.56
N GLU A 171 -3.38 20.11 7.57
CA GLU A 171 -4.17 20.79 6.54
C GLU A 171 -3.67 20.54 5.11
N LEU A 172 -2.35 20.60 4.89
CA LEU A 172 -1.75 20.32 3.58
C LEU A 172 -1.81 18.83 3.20
N ASP A 173 -2.03 17.93 4.16
CA ASP A 173 -2.25 16.51 3.89
C ASP A 173 -3.71 16.25 3.47
N ARG A 174 -4.68 16.97 4.05
CA ARG A 174 -6.10 16.95 3.61
C ARG A 174 -6.30 17.54 2.22
N GLN A 175 -5.70 18.71 1.96
CA GLN A 175 -5.74 19.34 0.64
C GLN A 175 -5.12 18.44 -0.45
N LEU A 176 -4.15 17.58 -0.12
CA LEU A 176 -3.66 16.57 -1.06
C LEU A 176 -4.66 15.42 -1.26
N LEU A 177 -5.32 14.95 -0.19
CA LEU A 177 -6.39 13.95 -0.29
C LEU A 177 -7.53 14.44 -1.18
N GLU A 178 -7.93 15.71 -1.07
CA GLU A 178 -8.97 16.33 -1.92
C GLU A 178 -8.66 16.19 -3.42
N PHE A 179 -7.41 16.44 -3.85
CA PHE A 179 -7.01 16.26 -5.26
C PHE A 179 -7.05 14.80 -5.76
N VAL A 180 -6.76 13.81 -4.90
CA VAL A 180 -6.79 12.38 -5.31
C VAL A 180 -8.15 11.73 -5.10
N THR A 181 -9.00 12.27 -4.24
CA THR A 181 -10.29 11.66 -3.83
C THR A 181 -11.17 11.24 -5.01
N PRO A 182 -11.35 12.02 -6.10
CA PRO A 182 -12.15 11.59 -7.25
C PRO A 182 -11.62 10.31 -7.91
N ARG A 183 -10.29 10.20 -8.09
CA ARG A 183 -9.62 9.05 -8.71
C ARG A 183 -9.52 7.85 -7.76
N VAL A 184 -9.47 8.10 -6.45
CA VAL A 184 -9.49 7.06 -5.41
C VAL A 184 -10.87 6.41 -5.30
N ARG A 185 -11.93 7.22 -5.30
CA ARG A 185 -13.32 6.74 -5.22
C ARG A 185 -13.84 6.10 -6.52
N SER A 186 -13.12 6.26 -7.64
CA SER A 186 -13.39 5.54 -8.89
C SER A 186 -12.57 4.24 -9.04
N GLY A 187 -11.70 3.91 -8.08
CA GLY A 187 -10.79 2.75 -8.14
C GLY A 187 -9.59 2.92 -9.09
N GLU A 188 -9.51 4.03 -9.83
CA GLU A 188 -8.43 4.34 -10.77
C GLU A 188 -7.07 4.47 -10.07
N VAL A 189 -7.04 5.22 -8.95
CA VAL A 189 -5.84 5.48 -8.16
C VAL A 189 -5.97 4.86 -6.77
N LYS A 190 -5.04 3.98 -6.41
CA LYS A 190 -5.01 3.32 -5.10
C LYS A 190 -4.32 4.21 -4.07
N LEU A 191 -4.74 4.17 -2.81
CA LEU A 191 -4.18 5.03 -1.75
C LEU A 191 -3.53 4.20 -0.64
N LEU A 192 -2.29 4.53 -0.29
CA LEU A 192 -1.63 4.04 0.93
C LEU A 192 -1.18 5.22 1.79
N VAL A 193 -1.84 5.43 2.93
CA VAL A 193 -1.37 6.38 3.94
C VAL A 193 -0.32 5.71 4.82
N LEU A 194 0.88 6.29 4.82
CA LEU A 194 2.05 5.75 5.51
C LEU A 194 2.37 6.62 6.73
N LEU A 195 2.01 6.14 7.93
CA LEU A 195 2.26 6.82 9.20
C LEU A 195 3.72 6.62 9.63
N THR A 196 4.60 7.50 9.14
CA THR A 196 6.05 7.37 9.31
C THR A 196 6.54 7.75 10.70
N LYS A 197 7.76 7.29 11.03
CA LYS A 197 8.45 7.53 12.31
C LYS A 197 7.69 6.95 13.50
N ALA A 198 6.98 5.83 13.32
CA ALA A 198 6.27 5.14 14.39
C ALA A 198 7.20 4.77 15.58
N ASP A 199 8.51 4.63 15.34
CA ASP A 199 9.56 4.48 16.36
C ASP A 199 9.72 5.67 17.33
N LYS A 200 9.02 6.78 17.10
CA LYS A 200 8.98 7.96 17.98
C LYS A 200 7.72 8.05 18.82
N LEU A 201 6.84 7.05 18.73
CA LEU A 201 5.59 6.94 19.47
C LEU A 201 5.55 5.63 20.26
N ASN A 202 4.92 5.64 21.43
CA ASN A 202 4.59 4.42 22.18
C ASN A 202 3.33 3.75 21.59
N ARG A 203 3.06 2.49 22.00
CA ARG A 203 1.95 1.70 21.43
C ARG A 203 0.57 2.37 21.52
N LYS A 204 0.29 3.15 22.57
CA LYS A 204 -0.98 3.89 22.72
C LYS A 204 -1.07 5.05 21.73
N GLU A 205 0.01 5.82 21.60
CA GLU A 205 0.11 6.94 20.66
C GLU A 205 0.08 6.47 19.19
N GLN A 206 0.70 5.32 18.89
CA GLN A 206 0.62 4.67 17.58
C GLN A 206 -0.82 4.30 17.23
N ALA A 207 -1.55 3.67 18.16
CA ALA A 207 -2.96 3.32 17.96
C ALA A 207 -3.86 4.55 17.85
N GLU A 208 -3.60 5.62 18.61
CA GLU A 208 -4.34 6.88 18.51
C GLU A 208 -4.09 7.61 17.19
N SER A 209 -2.83 7.62 16.71
CA SER A 209 -2.44 8.18 15.41
C SER A 209 -3.08 7.42 14.26
N LEU A 210 -3.07 6.08 14.33
CA LEU A 210 -3.76 5.21 13.36
C LEU A 210 -5.26 5.48 13.33
N ARG A 211 -5.93 5.52 14.50
CA ARG A 211 -7.37 5.75 14.58
C ARG A 211 -7.77 7.13 14.03
N LYS A 212 -7.04 8.20 14.38
CA LYS A 212 -7.27 9.56 13.84
C LYS A 212 -7.09 9.66 12.34
N ALA A 213 -6.22 8.83 11.76
CA ALA A 213 -6.04 8.78 10.32
C ALA A 213 -7.12 7.93 9.63
N GLN A 214 -7.57 6.83 10.25
CA GLN A 214 -8.74 6.06 9.81
C GLN A 214 -10.03 6.90 9.84
N GLU A 215 -10.22 7.71 10.90
CA GLU A 215 -11.32 8.68 11.03
C GLU A 215 -11.37 9.66 9.84
N VAL A 216 -10.22 10.10 9.33
CA VAL A 216 -10.13 11.01 8.16
C VAL A 216 -10.28 10.27 6.81
N LEU A 217 -9.90 9.00 6.74
CA LEU A 217 -9.97 8.21 5.51
C LEU A 217 -11.33 7.57 5.25
N ALA A 218 -12.21 7.49 6.27
CA ALA A 218 -13.55 6.90 6.13
C ALA A 218 -14.36 7.52 4.98
N ASP A 219 -14.27 8.83 4.79
CA ASP A 219 -14.99 9.57 3.73
C ASP A 219 -14.48 9.27 2.31
N LEU A 220 -13.33 8.60 2.17
CA LEU A 220 -12.78 8.15 0.89
C LEU A 220 -13.16 6.69 0.55
N VAL A 221 -13.73 5.94 1.49
CA VAL A 221 -14.06 4.53 1.30
C VAL A 221 -15.37 4.37 0.52
N THR A 222 -15.31 3.53 -0.50
CA THR A 222 -16.35 3.13 -1.46
C THR A 222 -16.11 1.66 -1.85
N ASP A 223 -17.07 0.99 -2.47
CA ASP A 223 -16.92 -0.43 -2.86
C ASP A 223 -15.82 -0.62 -3.93
N GLU A 224 -15.49 0.44 -4.69
CA GLU A 224 -14.49 0.48 -5.75
C GLU A 224 -13.07 0.91 -5.27
N SER A 225 -12.94 1.50 -4.09
CA SER A 225 -11.70 2.18 -3.65
C SER A 225 -10.74 1.27 -2.87
N ASP A 226 -9.48 1.19 -3.32
CA ASP A 226 -8.39 0.52 -2.59
C ASP A 226 -7.66 1.53 -1.68
N VAL A 227 -8.10 1.64 -0.41
CA VAL A 227 -7.56 2.58 0.59
C VAL A 227 -6.92 1.81 1.76
N ASN A 228 -5.60 1.90 1.87
CA ASN A 228 -4.78 1.26 2.87
C ASN A 228 -4.15 2.27 3.83
N ILE A 229 -3.87 1.85 5.06
CA ILE A 229 -3.10 2.63 6.03
C ILE A 229 -2.23 1.73 6.91
N THR A 230 -0.97 2.13 7.14
CA THR A 230 -0.07 1.39 8.04
C THR A 230 0.96 2.27 8.77
N LEU A 231 1.46 1.77 9.88
CA LEU A 231 2.52 2.36 10.70
C LEU A 231 3.89 1.95 10.16
N PHE A 232 4.82 2.90 10.05
CA PHE A 232 6.09 2.67 9.36
C PHE A 232 7.29 3.29 10.07
N SER A 233 8.41 2.56 10.09
CA SER A 233 9.70 3.07 10.56
C SER A 233 10.85 2.60 9.68
N SER A 234 11.47 3.54 8.96
CA SER A 234 12.76 3.34 8.30
C SER A 234 13.90 3.00 9.27
N LEU A 235 13.77 3.36 10.56
CA LEU A 235 14.78 3.12 11.59
C LEU A 235 14.68 1.68 12.13
N ASN A 236 13.49 1.30 12.61
CA ASN A 236 13.24 -0.01 13.23
C ASN A 236 12.85 -1.11 12.23
N LYS A 237 12.76 -0.77 10.94
CA LYS A 237 12.28 -1.63 9.83
C LYS A 237 10.88 -2.23 10.01
N SER A 238 10.06 -1.59 10.85
CA SER A 238 8.64 -1.93 11.05
C SER A 238 7.78 -1.39 9.89
N GLY A 239 6.82 -2.20 9.43
CA GLY A 239 5.96 -1.90 8.28
C GLY A 239 6.60 -2.10 6.90
N VAL A 240 7.88 -2.50 6.83
CA VAL A 240 8.63 -2.49 5.56
C VAL A 240 8.27 -3.67 4.64
N GLY A 241 7.96 -4.84 5.21
CA GLY A 241 7.47 -5.99 4.46
C GLY A 241 6.06 -5.75 3.92
N ASP A 242 5.14 -5.40 4.81
CA ASP A 242 3.73 -5.14 4.51
C ASP A 242 3.55 -4.09 3.40
N VAL A 243 4.31 -2.99 3.46
CA VAL A 243 4.31 -1.96 2.40
C VAL A 243 4.90 -2.49 1.08
N ALA A 244 5.94 -3.32 1.12
CA ALA A 244 6.46 -3.94 -0.09
C ALA A 244 5.43 -4.89 -0.72
N GLU A 245 4.69 -5.68 0.08
CA GLU A 245 3.61 -6.55 -0.41
C GLU A 245 2.51 -5.74 -1.10
N VAL A 246 2.02 -4.66 -0.49
CA VAL A 246 1.01 -3.76 -1.08
C VAL A 246 1.50 -3.17 -2.40
N LEU A 247 2.73 -2.62 -2.43
CA LEU A 247 3.31 -2.03 -3.63
C LEU A 247 3.55 -3.05 -4.75
N HIS A 248 3.93 -4.28 -4.39
CA HIS A 248 4.11 -5.39 -5.33
C HIS A 248 2.76 -5.94 -5.85
N GLY A 249 1.69 -5.85 -5.06
CA GLY A 249 0.33 -6.14 -5.51
C GLY A 249 -0.20 -5.17 -6.58
N TRP A 250 0.50 -4.06 -6.82
CA TRP A 250 0.13 -3.02 -7.79
C TRP A 250 1.05 -2.99 -9.03
N VAL A 251 1.84 -4.04 -9.30
CA VAL A 251 2.64 -4.13 -10.53
C VAL A 251 1.77 -4.42 -11.76
N ALA A 252 2.28 -4.12 -12.95
CA ALA A 252 1.69 -4.61 -14.19
C ALA A 252 1.71 -6.15 -14.20
N SER A 253 0.66 -6.77 -14.74
CA SER A 253 0.71 -8.20 -15.08
C SER A 253 1.83 -8.47 -16.09
N PRO A 254 2.45 -9.66 -16.09
CA PRO A 254 3.58 -9.96 -16.98
C PRO A 254 3.27 -9.68 -18.46
N GLU A 255 2.08 -10.08 -18.91
CA GLU A 255 1.57 -9.86 -20.27
C GLU A 255 1.53 -8.37 -20.65
N VAL A 256 1.09 -7.50 -19.73
CA VAL A 256 1.09 -6.03 -19.95
C VAL A 256 2.51 -5.48 -19.92
N ALA A 257 3.37 -5.92 -19.00
CA ALA A 257 4.75 -5.47 -18.93
C ALA A 257 5.56 -5.84 -20.20
N GLU A 258 5.36 -7.04 -20.74
CA GLU A 258 5.99 -7.51 -21.97
C GLU A 258 5.45 -6.77 -23.20
N ALA A 259 4.13 -6.58 -23.31
CA ALA A 259 3.53 -5.79 -24.40
C ALA A 259 4.03 -4.33 -24.41
N LEU A 260 4.18 -3.70 -23.24
CA LEU A 260 4.71 -2.34 -23.12
C LEU A 260 6.21 -2.25 -23.41
N ALA A 261 6.99 -3.28 -23.09
CA ALA A 261 8.41 -3.33 -23.46
C ALA A 261 8.59 -3.48 -24.98
N ALA A 262 7.77 -4.32 -25.63
CA ALA A 262 7.76 -4.46 -27.09
C ALA A 262 7.35 -3.15 -27.79
N ALA A 263 6.32 -2.46 -27.29
CA ALA A 263 5.86 -1.17 -27.81
C ALA A 263 6.88 -0.01 -27.62
N GLN A 264 7.92 -0.17 -26.80
CA GLN A 264 9.01 0.81 -26.61
C GLN A 264 10.27 0.47 -27.42
N THR A 265 10.26 -0.60 -28.21
CA THR A 265 11.39 -1.05 -29.04
C THR A 265 11.06 -1.15 -30.54
N ALA A 266 9.89 -0.63 -30.94
CA ALA A 266 9.42 -0.48 -32.32
C ALA A 266 9.35 1.00 -32.73
#